data_AF-A0A3M5TW47-F1
#
_entry.id   AF-A0A3M5TW47-F1
#
_cell.length_a   1.000
_cell.length_b   1.000
_cell.length_c   1.000
_cell.angle_alpha   90.00
_cell.angle_beta   90.00
_cell.angle_gamma   90.00
#
_symmetry.space_group_name_H-M   'P 1'
#
loop_
_entity.id
_entity.type
_entity.pdbx_description
1 polymer ?
#
loop_
_entity_poly.entity_id
_entity_poly.type
_entity_poly.pdbx_seq_one_letter_code
_entity_poly.pdbx_strand_id
1 'polypeptide(L)'
;MTDLPFDPIQLMREHPEKMRIPGGLLTKQGPQEYVGGVPAITGTLFFNDAHLPEVREAICLCFDEYEALAKEHLTWLWREEPPEGPDKFAYSKAPAMRTMMKRMHENDLVSFTYISGKQAHDAGDWEFKVFGRRGWEAKMIVRGTSALRFSVTSGCFSSDVREFCQALEGYSWLWRSWSGAVCRAHE
;
A
#
# COMPACT_ATOMS: atom_id res chain seq x y z
N MET A 1 16.44 -18.33 18.68
CA MET A 1 15.17 -17.58 18.73
C MET A 1 15.20 -16.85 20.06
N THR A 2 15.26 -15.52 20.06
CA THR A 2 15.50 -14.74 21.27
C THR A 2 14.22 -14.73 22.10
N ASP A 3 14.27 -15.29 23.32
CA ASP A 3 13.13 -15.31 24.24
C ASP A 3 12.83 -13.89 24.71
N LEU A 4 11.89 -13.23 24.04
CA LEU A 4 11.34 -11.96 24.51
C LEU A 4 10.43 -12.23 25.72
N PRO A 5 10.41 -11.34 26.74
CA PRO A 5 9.62 -11.56 27.95
C PRO A 5 8.09 -11.43 27.75
N PHE A 6 7.65 -11.27 26.50
CA PHE A 6 6.26 -11.16 26.09
C PHE A 6 6.12 -11.73 24.66
N ASP A 7 4.93 -12.23 24.33
CA ASP A 7 4.58 -12.59 22.94
C ASP A 7 4.28 -11.30 22.15
N PRO A 8 5.15 -10.93 21.18
CA PRO A 8 4.95 -9.70 20.41
C PRO A 8 3.69 -9.72 19.56
N ILE A 9 3.27 -10.89 19.09
CA ILE A 9 2.06 -11.04 18.25
C ILE A 9 0.82 -10.85 19.12
N GLN A 10 0.81 -11.44 20.31
CA GLN A 10 -0.27 -11.21 21.27
C GLN A 10 -0.35 -9.74 21.68
N LEU A 11 0.80 -9.10 21.97
CA LEU A 11 0.85 -7.69 22.34
C LEU A 11 0.34 -6.77 21.21
N MET A 12 0.68 -7.07 19.94
CA MET A 12 0.17 -6.33 18.79
C MET A 12 -1.34 -6.49 18.59
N ARG A 13 -1.91 -7.65 18.95
CA ARG A 13 -3.35 -7.91 18.84
C ARG A 13 -4.14 -7.24 19.95
N GLU A 14 -3.64 -7.29 21.19
CA GLU A 14 -4.35 -6.80 22.38
C GLU A 14 -4.12 -5.30 22.63
N HIS A 15 -2.95 -4.78 22.25
CA HIS A 15 -2.53 -3.40 22.50
C HIS A 15 -1.79 -2.77 21.31
N PRO A 16 -2.40 -2.68 20.12
CA PRO A 16 -1.77 -2.13 18.92
C PRO A 16 -1.28 -0.68 19.13
N GLU A 17 -1.91 0.10 20.00
CA GLU A 17 -1.52 1.46 20.35
C GLU A 17 -0.18 1.55 21.09
N LYS A 18 0.17 0.53 21.90
CA LYS A 18 1.44 0.49 22.65
C LYS A 18 2.63 0.15 21.77
N MET A 19 2.37 -0.41 20.58
CA MET A 19 3.38 -0.78 19.60
C MET A 19 3.75 0.38 18.66
N ARG A 20 3.07 1.52 18.77
CA ARG A 20 3.37 2.72 17.98
C ARG A 20 4.70 3.32 18.40
N ILE A 21 5.58 3.51 17.43
CA ILE A 21 6.88 4.14 17.63
C ILE A 21 6.70 5.65 17.41
N PRO A 22 6.97 6.50 18.42
CA PRO A 22 6.90 7.95 18.26
C PRO A 22 7.90 8.43 17.21
N GLY A 23 7.48 9.30 16.30
CA GLY A 23 8.33 9.77 15.22
C GLY A 23 9.48 10.67 15.66
N GLY A 24 9.27 11.45 16.72
CA GLY A 24 10.30 12.27 17.33
C GLY A 24 11.43 11.47 18.00
N LEU A 25 11.29 10.14 18.17
CA LEU A 25 12.23 9.31 18.93
C LEU A 25 13.67 9.39 18.40
N LEU A 26 13.84 9.54 17.08
CA LEU A 26 15.15 9.54 16.41
C LEU A 26 15.59 10.92 15.91
N THR A 27 14.77 11.97 16.11
CA THR A 27 15.05 13.31 15.55
C THR A 27 14.98 14.39 16.62
N LYS A 28 16.10 15.10 16.85
CA LYS A 28 16.18 16.22 17.82
C LYS A 28 15.42 17.47 17.40
N GLN A 29 15.05 17.59 16.12
CA GLN A 29 14.38 18.75 15.53
C GLN A 29 13.24 18.26 14.63
N GLY A 30 12.17 19.06 14.52
CA GLY A 30 10.97 18.74 13.72
C GLY A 30 9.76 18.36 14.57
N PRO A 31 8.63 18.00 13.95
CA PRO A 31 7.41 17.57 14.65
C PRO A 31 7.72 16.43 15.62
N GLN A 32 7.27 16.57 16.87
CA GLN A 32 7.52 15.57 17.91
C GLN A 32 6.29 14.72 18.19
N GLU A 33 5.10 15.26 17.91
CA GLU A 33 3.82 14.66 18.22
C GLU A 33 3.24 13.98 16.97
N TYR A 34 3.84 12.87 16.56
CA TYR A 34 3.33 12.04 15.46
C TYR A 34 3.77 10.57 15.61
N VAL A 35 3.06 9.68 14.94
CA VAL A 35 3.41 8.25 14.88
C VAL A 35 4.45 8.05 13.77
N GLY A 36 5.68 7.69 14.12
CA GLY A 36 6.76 7.47 13.15
C GLY A 36 6.83 6.05 12.62
N GLY A 37 6.25 5.08 13.33
CA GLY A 37 6.21 3.69 12.87
C GLY A 37 5.14 2.88 13.58
N VAL A 38 4.60 1.90 12.87
CA VAL A 38 3.63 0.93 13.41
C VAL A 38 4.02 -0.45 12.89
N PRO A 39 4.17 -1.46 13.77
CA PRO A 39 4.34 -2.84 13.34
C PRO A 39 3.07 -3.33 12.63
N ALA A 40 3.22 -3.78 11.38
CA ALA A 40 2.13 -4.29 10.56
C ALA A 40 2.63 -5.42 9.66
N ILE A 41 1.71 -6.27 9.22
CA ILE A 41 2.00 -7.28 8.19
C ILE A 41 1.83 -6.60 6.85
N THR A 42 2.83 -6.74 5.97
CA THR A 42 2.82 -6.07 4.68
C THR A 42 3.04 -7.04 3.53
N GLY A 43 2.22 -6.92 2.50
CA GLY A 43 2.47 -7.54 1.19
C GLY A 43 3.01 -6.51 0.21
N THR A 44 3.85 -6.93 -0.73
CA THR A 44 4.30 -6.10 -1.84
C THR A 44 4.27 -6.90 -3.12
N LEU A 45 3.66 -6.31 -4.14
CA LEU A 45 3.49 -6.87 -5.46
C LEU A 45 4.25 -5.99 -6.44
N PHE A 46 5.12 -6.60 -7.23
CA PHE A 46 5.84 -5.92 -8.31
C PHE A 46 5.19 -6.23 -9.64
N PHE A 47 5.03 -5.22 -10.47
CA PHE A 47 4.38 -5.34 -11.77
C PHE A 47 4.94 -4.32 -12.75
N ASN A 48 4.60 -4.48 -14.02
CA ASN A 48 5.02 -3.59 -15.11
C ASN A 48 3.84 -2.80 -15.66
N ASP A 49 4.15 -1.79 -16.46
CA ASP A 49 3.17 -1.13 -17.34
C ASP A 49 1.95 -0.50 -16.64
N ALA A 50 2.17 0.09 -15.46
CA ALA A 50 1.15 0.84 -14.70
C ALA A 50 0.49 2.00 -15.48
N HIS A 51 1.07 2.40 -16.60
CA HIS A 51 0.50 3.39 -17.51
C HIS A 51 -0.63 2.85 -18.38
N LEU A 52 -0.71 1.53 -18.57
CA LEU A 52 -1.73 0.90 -19.40
C LEU A 52 -3.10 0.90 -18.69
N PRO A 53 -4.20 1.17 -19.42
CA PRO A 53 -5.54 1.21 -18.83
C PRO A 53 -5.96 -0.09 -18.13
N GLU A 54 -5.61 -1.25 -18.68
CA GLU A 54 -5.91 -2.57 -18.11
C GLU A 54 -5.20 -2.82 -16.78
N VAL A 55 -3.95 -2.38 -16.63
CA VAL A 55 -3.20 -2.50 -15.38
C VAL A 55 -3.77 -1.54 -14.33
N ARG A 56 -4.15 -0.33 -14.72
CA ARG A 56 -4.83 0.64 -13.83
C ARG A 56 -6.16 0.11 -13.31
N GLU A 57 -6.92 -0.53 -14.18
CA GLU A 57 -8.17 -1.18 -13.80
C GLU A 57 -7.93 -2.32 -12.81
N ALA A 58 -6.91 -3.16 -13.02
CA ALA A 58 -6.53 -4.19 -12.06
C ALA A 58 -6.10 -3.62 -10.70
N ILE A 59 -5.34 -2.50 -10.69
CA ILE A 59 -5.00 -1.81 -9.43
C ILE A 59 -6.26 -1.32 -8.72
N CYS A 60 -7.25 -0.78 -9.45
CA CYS A 60 -8.52 -0.38 -8.86
C CYS A 60 -9.24 -1.57 -8.23
N LEU A 61 -9.26 -2.73 -8.89
CA LEU A 61 -9.87 -3.93 -8.33
C LEU A 61 -9.15 -4.40 -7.06
N CYS A 62 -7.81 -4.41 -7.05
CA CYS A 62 -7.03 -4.69 -5.84
C CYS A 62 -7.36 -3.72 -4.70
N PHE A 63 -7.59 -2.44 -5.04
CA PHE A 63 -7.99 -1.46 -4.04
C PHE A 63 -9.43 -1.65 -3.56
N ASP A 64 -10.37 -2.00 -4.43
CA ASP A 64 -11.77 -2.26 -4.05
C ASP A 64 -11.85 -3.42 -3.03
N GLU A 65 -11.07 -4.49 -3.25
CA GLU A 65 -10.95 -5.61 -2.30
C GLU A 65 -10.30 -5.20 -0.98
N TYR A 66 -9.23 -4.40 -1.04
CA TYR A 66 -8.58 -3.88 0.17
C TYR A 66 -9.50 -2.92 0.95
N GLU A 67 -10.22 -2.06 0.24
CA GLU A 67 -11.15 -1.09 0.80
C GLU A 67 -12.30 -1.81 1.52
N ALA A 68 -12.81 -2.92 0.99
CA ALA A 68 -13.82 -3.73 1.67
C ALA A 68 -13.40 -4.14 3.09
N LEU A 69 -12.10 -4.32 3.34
CA LEU A 69 -11.53 -4.66 4.65
C LEU A 69 -11.16 -3.42 5.47
N ALA A 70 -10.57 -2.42 4.83
CA ALA A 70 -9.86 -1.33 5.50
C ALA A 70 -10.68 -0.02 5.63
N LYS A 71 -11.84 0.09 4.96
CA LYS A 71 -12.58 1.35 4.80
C LYS A 71 -12.83 2.12 6.08
N GLU A 72 -13.15 1.43 7.18
CA GLU A 72 -13.41 2.07 8.48
C GLU A 72 -12.15 2.64 9.15
N HIS A 73 -10.97 2.21 8.69
CA HIS A 73 -9.67 2.59 9.24
C HIS A 73 -8.95 3.66 8.41
N LEU A 74 -9.26 3.77 7.12
CA LEU A 74 -8.64 4.73 6.22
C LEU A 74 -9.06 6.16 6.55
N THR A 75 -8.09 7.06 6.74
CA THR A 75 -8.35 8.45 7.11
C THR A 75 -7.77 9.45 6.12
N TRP A 76 -6.72 9.09 5.39
CA TRP A 76 -6.03 9.98 4.45
C TRP A 76 -5.77 9.31 3.12
N LEU A 77 -5.84 10.11 2.06
CA LEU A 77 -5.32 9.79 0.73
C LEU A 77 -4.24 10.81 0.37
N TRP A 78 -3.10 10.31 -0.08
CA TRP A 78 -2.02 11.08 -0.68
C TRP A 78 -1.80 10.65 -2.14
N ARG A 79 -1.47 11.63 -2.98
CA ARG A 79 -1.13 11.45 -4.38
C ARG A 79 0.11 12.26 -4.71
N GLU A 80 1.10 11.61 -5.30
CA GLU A 80 2.30 12.28 -5.77
C GLU A 80 2.07 12.78 -7.20
N GLU A 81 2.34 14.08 -7.42
CA GLU A 81 2.20 14.74 -8.73
C GLU A 81 0.86 14.43 -9.44
N PRO A 82 -0.30 14.63 -8.78
CA PRO A 82 -1.58 14.34 -9.42
C PRO A 82 -1.78 15.23 -10.65
N PRO A 83 -2.29 14.69 -11.77
CA PRO A 83 -2.54 15.51 -12.96
C PRO A 83 -3.62 16.58 -12.71
N GLU A 84 -4.55 16.30 -11.81
CA GLU A 84 -5.63 17.21 -11.43
C GLU A 84 -5.96 17.11 -9.92
N GLY A 85 -6.38 18.24 -9.35
CA GLY A 85 -6.86 18.33 -7.96
C GLY A 85 -5.73 18.30 -6.91
N PRO A 86 -6.08 18.27 -5.61
CA PRO A 86 -5.08 18.34 -4.54
C PRO A 86 -4.29 17.04 -4.38
N ASP A 87 -3.07 17.15 -3.89
CA ASP A 87 -2.16 16.04 -3.55
C ASP A 87 -2.60 15.26 -2.30
N LYS A 88 -3.50 15.82 -1.50
CA LYS A 88 -3.99 15.22 -0.26
C LYS A 88 -5.49 15.40 -0.08
N PHE A 89 -6.13 14.35 0.43
CA PHE A 89 -7.51 14.37 0.90
C PHE A 89 -7.65 13.72 2.27
N ALA A 90 -8.62 14.20 3.06
CA ALA A 90 -9.26 13.33 4.03
C ALA A 90 -10.03 12.25 3.26
N TYR A 91 -9.86 10.97 3.63
CA TYR A 91 -10.38 9.83 2.87
C TYR A 91 -11.90 9.93 2.63
N SER A 92 -12.67 10.37 3.63
CA SER A 92 -14.13 10.57 3.51
C SER A 92 -14.56 11.60 2.47
N LYS A 93 -13.64 12.43 1.98
CA LYS A 93 -13.87 13.46 0.94
C LYS A 93 -13.14 13.12 -0.37
N ALA A 94 -12.40 12.02 -0.41
CA ALA A 94 -11.64 11.63 -1.58
C ALA A 94 -12.59 11.12 -2.68
N PRO A 95 -12.36 11.48 -3.95
CA PRO A 95 -12.99 10.79 -5.07
C PRO A 95 -12.55 9.31 -5.09
N ALA A 96 -13.37 8.43 -5.67
CA ALA A 96 -13.00 7.04 -5.86
C ALA A 96 -11.73 6.90 -6.73
N MET A 97 -10.84 5.96 -6.39
CA MET A 97 -9.58 5.70 -7.12
C MET A 97 -9.83 5.57 -8.63
N ARG A 98 -10.82 4.76 -8.99
CA ARG A 98 -11.22 4.49 -10.37
C ARG A 98 -11.62 5.75 -11.14
N THR A 99 -12.29 6.70 -10.50
CA THR A 99 -12.63 7.98 -11.12
C THR A 99 -11.39 8.82 -11.38
N MET A 100 -10.41 8.80 -10.48
CA MET A 100 -9.15 9.51 -10.66
C MET A 100 -8.29 8.85 -11.75
N MET A 101 -8.15 7.52 -11.74
CA MET A 101 -7.36 6.78 -12.74
C MET A 101 -7.88 6.92 -14.17
N LYS A 102 -9.21 7.00 -14.37
CA LYS A 102 -9.82 7.21 -15.69
C LYS A 102 -9.44 8.54 -16.33
N ARG A 103 -9.02 9.54 -15.54
CA ARG A 103 -8.60 10.86 -16.04
C ARG A 103 -7.11 10.96 -16.33
N MET A 104 -6.34 9.94 -15.94
CA MET A 104 -4.89 9.96 -16.10
C MET A 104 -4.49 9.58 -17.52
N HIS A 105 -3.50 10.28 -18.07
CA HIS A 105 -2.86 9.98 -19.34
C HIS A 105 -1.67 9.01 -19.18
N GLU A 106 -1.17 8.48 -20.29
CA GLU A 106 -0.07 7.49 -20.33
C GLU A 106 1.16 7.93 -19.52
N ASN A 107 1.51 9.22 -19.58
CA ASN A 107 2.72 9.74 -18.95
C ASN A 107 2.50 10.31 -17.55
N ASP A 108 1.29 10.21 -16.99
CA ASP A 108 1.02 10.64 -15.62
C ASP A 108 1.54 9.62 -14.61
N LEU A 109 2.03 10.11 -13.48
CA LEU A 109 2.53 9.28 -12.40
C LEU A 109 1.35 8.61 -11.67
N VAL A 110 1.33 7.28 -11.64
CA VAL A 110 0.37 6.54 -10.80
C VAL A 110 0.93 6.49 -9.39
N SER A 111 0.47 7.37 -8.51
CA SER A 111 0.90 7.36 -7.11
C SER A 111 -0.30 7.63 -6.21
N PHE A 112 -0.71 6.62 -5.46
CA PHE A 112 -1.80 6.71 -4.49
C PHE A 112 -1.37 6.03 -3.20
N THR A 113 -1.52 6.70 -2.07
CA THR A 113 -1.31 6.15 -0.74
C THR A 113 -2.53 6.44 0.11
N TYR A 114 -3.33 5.41 0.36
CA TYR A 114 -4.41 5.41 1.34
C TYR A 114 -3.84 4.92 2.65
N ILE A 115 -4.05 5.66 3.73
CA ILE A 115 -3.41 5.36 5.01
C ILE A 115 -4.33 5.70 6.18
N SER A 116 -4.27 4.87 7.22
CA SER A 116 -4.83 5.16 8.54
C SER A 116 -3.90 6.06 9.34
N GLY A 117 -4.44 7.00 10.09
CA GLY A 117 -3.63 7.91 10.91
C GLY A 117 -4.47 9.05 11.44
N LYS A 118 -4.14 9.54 12.64
CA LYS A 118 -4.84 10.70 13.21
C LYS A 118 -4.46 11.95 12.43
N GLN A 119 -3.17 12.08 12.13
CA GLN A 119 -2.60 13.11 11.28
C GLN A 119 -2.20 12.51 9.94
N ALA A 120 -2.15 13.35 8.92
CA ALA A 120 -1.85 12.88 7.57
C ALA A 120 -0.44 12.29 7.42
N HIS A 121 0.50 12.69 8.29
CA HIS A 121 1.89 12.23 8.30
C HIS A 121 2.16 11.14 9.35
N ASP A 122 1.13 10.65 10.04
CA ASP A 122 1.27 9.49 10.92
C ASP A 122 1.49 8.22 10.08
N ALA A 123 2.37 7.34 10.55
CA ALA A 123 2.41 5.97 10.08
C ALA A 123 1.13 5.23 10.50
N GLY A 124 0.55 4.48 9.56
CA GLY A 124 -0.67 3.70 9.76
C GLY A 124 -0.41 2.21 9.87
N ASP A 125 -1.29 1.50 10.56
CA ASP A 125 -1.40 0.04 10.53
C ASP A 125 -2.12 -0.45 9.26
N TRP A 126 -2.99 0.38 8.69
CA TRP A 126 -3.62 0.17 7.39
C TRP A 126 -3.05 1.13 6.36
N GLU A 127 -2.41 0.57 5.33
CA GLU A 127 -1.85 1.29 4.20
C GLU A 127 -2.17 0.53 2.92
N PHE A 128 -2.63 1.23 1.89
CA PHE A 128 -2.57 0.77 0.50
C PHE A 128 -1.82 1.81 -0.30
N LYS A 129 -0.66 1.42 -0.81
CA LYS A 129 0.25 2.27 -1.56
C LYS A 129 0.53 1.66 -2.91
N VAL A 130 0.25 2.39 -3.97
CA VAL A 130 0.66 2.03 -5.33
C VAL A 130 1.56 3.13 -5.90
N PHE A 131 2.67 2.70 -6.47
CA PHE A 131 3.56 3.52 -7.27
C PHE A 131 3.77 2.83 -8.62
N GLY A 132 3.34 3.51 -9.67
CA GLY A 132 3.36 3.03 -11.04
C GLY A 132 4.17 3.96 -11.94
N ARG A 133 5.08 3.38 -12.70
CA ARG A 133 5.93 4.10 -13.66
C ARG A 133 5.11 4.78 -14.74
N ARG A 134 5.56 5.96 -15.15
CA ARG A 134 5.02 6.69 -16.32
C ARG A 134 5.31 5.89 -17.61
N GLY A 135 4.51 6.07 -18.67
CA GLY A 135 4.70 5.33 -19.92
C GLY A 135 6.08 5.52 -20.57
N TRP A 136 6.62 6.73 -20.54
CA TRP A 136 7.99 6.97 -21.01
C TRP A 136 9.06 6.28 -20.15
N GLU A 137 8.83 6.15 -18.83
CA GLU A 137 9.76 5.44 -17.94
C GLU A 137 9.72 3.93 -18.16
N ALA A 138 8.54 3.37 -18.40
CA ALA A 138 8.36 1.94 -18.67
C ALA A 138 9.11 1.49 -19.95
N LYS A 139 9.28 2.40 -20.91
CA LYS A 139 10.05 2.17 -22.14
C LYS A 139 11.58 2.19 -21.92
N MET A 140 12.05 2.62 -20.75
CA MET A 140 13.47 2.63 -20.40
C MET A 140 13.88 1.34 -19.69
N ILE A 141 14.79 0.58 -20.30
CA ILE A 141 15.30 -0.73 -19.80
C ILE A 141 15.87 -0.65 -18.35
N VAL A 142 16.30 0.53 -17.89
CA VAL A 142 17.09 0.69 -16.66
C VAL A 142 16.26 1.14 -15.44
N ARG A 143 14.99 1.52 -15.58
CA ARG A 143 14.24 2.20 -14.49
C ARG A 143 13.48 1.29 -13.52
N GLY A 144 13.54 -0.04 -13.68
CA GLY A 144 12.95 -0.99 -12.72
C GLY A 144 11.43 -1.08 -12.76
N THR A 145 10.83 -1.75 -11.78
CA THR A 145 9.41 -2.16 -11.76
C THR A 145 8.51 -1.19 -10.98
N SER A 146 7.21 -1.28 -11.24
CA SER A 146 6.16 -0.64 -10.41
C SER A 146 5.87 -1.52 -9.18
N ALA A 147 5.29 -0.93 -8.13
CA ALA A 147 5.00 -1.65 -6.89
C ALA A 147 3.65 -1.25 -6.28
N LEU A 148 2.93 -2.24 -5.78
CA LEU A 148 1.75 -2.10 -4.94
C LEU A 148 2.10 -2.73 -3.60
N ARG A 149 2.08 -1.94 -2.54
CA ARG A 149 2.29 -2.35 -1.16
C ARG A 149 0.99 -2.17 -0.39
N PHE A 150 0.67 -3.13 0.45
CA PHE A 150 -0.42 -2.98 1.40
C PHE A 150 0.03 -3.43 2.79
N SER A 151 -0.59 -2.87 3.82
CA SER A 151 -0.45 -3.31 5.20
C SER A 151 -1.80 -3.59 5.82
N VAL A 152 -1.82 -4.59 6.70
CA VAL A 152 -2.96 -4.96 7.52
C VAL A 152 -2.51 -5.14 8.96
N THR A 153 -3.42 -4.87 9.90
CA THR A 153 -3.14 -5.08 11.31
C THR A 153 -3.16 -6.58 11.67
N SER A 154 -2.31 -6.99 12.60
CA SER A 154 -2.18 -8.38 13.06
C SER A 154 -3.44 -8.94 13.76
N GLY A 155 -4.37 -8.07 14.15
CA GLY A 155 -5.71 -8.47 14.62
C GLY A 155 -6.60 -9.06 13.51
N CYS A 156 -6.31 -8.74 12.24
CA CYS A 156 -7.06 -9.17 11.07
C CYS A 156 -6.52 -10.49 10.48
N PHE A 157 -5.87 -11.34 11.29
CA PHE A 157 -5.44 -12.70 10.92
C PHE A 157 -6.62 -13.67 10.69
N SER A 158 -7.80 -13.17 10.32
CA SER A 158 -8.96 -13.93 9.89
C SER A 158 -8.82 -14.38 8.43
N SER A 159 -9.79 -15.18 7.98
CA SER A 159 -10.05 -15.60 6.60
C SER A 159 -9.82 -14.50 5.56
N ASP A 160 -10.07 -13.26 5.93
CA ASP A 160 -10.24 -12.14 5.02
C ASP A 160 -8.91 -11.68 4.40
N VAL A 161 -7.80 -11.73 5.14
CA VAL A 161 -6.45 -11.45 4.58
C VAL A 161 -5.99 -12.59 3.67
N ARG A 162 -6.35 -13.83 3.98
CA ARG A 162 -6.07 -14.97 3.10
C ARG A 162 -6.88 -14.86 1.81
N GLU A 163 -8.15 -14.52 1.89
CA GLU A 163 -9.01 -14.28 0.73
C GLU A 163 -8.50 -13.11 -0.11
N PHE A 164 -8.06 -12.02 0.51
CA PHE A 164 -7.40 -10.92 -0.21
C PHE A 164 -6.13 -11.36 -0.93
N CYS A 165 -5.24 -12.09 -0.23
CA CYS A 165 -4.04 -12.65 -0.86
C CYS A 165 -4.38 -13.61 -2.01
N GLN A 166 -5.44 -14.42 -1.90
CA GLN A 166 -5.93 -15.30 -2.98
C GLN A 166 -6.58 -14.51 -4.12
N ALA A 167 -7.30 -13.42 -3.84
CA ALA A 167 -7.82 -12.52 -4.85
C ALA A 167 -6.67 -11.90 -5.67
N LEU A 168 -5.55 -11.56 -5.01
CA LEU A 168 -4.32 -11.14 -5.68
C LEU A 168 -3.73 -12.25 -6.58
N GLU A 169 -3.83 -13.53 -6.20
CA GLU A 169 -3.47 -14.64 -7.10
C GLU A 169 -4.40 -14.72 -8.33
N GLY A 170 -5.67 -14.32 -8.22
CA GLY A 170 -6.60 -14.16 -9.34
C GLY A 170 -6.12 -13.15 -10.39
N TYR A 171 -5.34 -12.15 -9.97
CA TYR A 171 -4.64 -11.21 -10.84
C TYR A 171 -3.27 -11.75 -11.29
N SER A 172 -3.07 -13.08 -11.28
CA SER A 172 -1.81 -13.76 -11.63
C SER A 172 -1.15 -13.30 -12.94
N TRP A 173 -1.99 -12.91 -13.90
CA TRP A 173 -1.56 -12.44 -15.20
C TRP A 173 -0.83 -11.09 -15.16
N LEU A 174 -1.08 -10.26 -14.13
CA LEU A 174 -0.29 -9.03 -13.88
C LEU A 174 1.19 -9.35 -13.57
N TRP A 175 1.47 -10.56 -13.06
CA TRP A 175 2.82 -11.00 -12.66
C TRP A 175 3.53 -11.86 -13.72
N ARG A 176 2.83 -12.35 -14.74
CA ARG A 176 3.36 -13.34 -15.71
C ARG A 176 4.51 -12.83 -16.58
N SER A 177 4.81 -11.53 -16.58
CA SER A 177 6.03 -11.00 -17.18
C SER A 177 7.31 -11.33 -16.39
N TRP A 178 7.22 -11.96 -15.21
CA TRP A 178 8.38 -12.32 -14.37
C TRP A 178 8.44 -13.79 -13.95
N SER A 179 7.47 -14.63 -14.36
CA SER A 179 7.45 -16.08 -14.06
C SER A 179 8.46 -16.91 -14.87
N GLY A 180 9.46 -16.29 -15.48
CA GLY A 180 10.57 -16.98 -16.14
C GLY A 180 11.81 -17.19 -15.26
N ALA A 181 11.92 -16.50 -14.11
CA ALA A 181 13.21 -16.38 -13.42
C ALA A 181 13.25 -16.85 -11.94
N VAL A 182 12.13 -17.07 -11.24
CA VAL A 182 12.17 -17.34 -9.77
C VAL A 182 11.44 -18.61 -9.30
N CYS A 183 10.75 -19.35 -10.16
CA CYS A 183 10.16 -20.66 -9.80
C CYS A 183 11.06 -21.86 -10.14
N ARG A 184 12.39 -21.74 -10.01
CA ARG A 184 13.34 -22.88 -10.07
C ARG A 184 14.28 -22.93 -8.86
N ALA A 185 13.74 -22.66 -7.69
CA ALA A 185 14.42 -22.91 -6.43
C ALA A 185 13.42 -23.57 -5.47
N HIS A 186 13.18 -24.86 -5.71
CA HIS A 186 12.81 -25.91 -4.75
C HIS A 186 12.20 -27.09 -5.53
N GLU A 187 13.08 -27.77 -6.27
CA GLU A 187 13.04 -29.23 -6.44
C GLU A 187 14.36 -29.78 -5.92
#